data_AF-A0A855N8U7-F1
#
_entry.id   AF-A0A855N8U7-F1
#
_cell.length_a   1.000
_cell.length_b   1.000
_cell.length_c   1.000
_cell.angle_alpha   90.00
_cell.angle_beta   90.00
_cell.angle_gamma   90.00
#
_symmetry.space_group_name_H-M   'P 1'
#
loop_
_entity.id
_entity.type
_entity.pdbx_description
1 polymer ?
#
loop_
_entity_poly.entity_id
_entity_poly.type
_entity_poly.pdbx_seq_one_letter_code
_entity_poly.pdbx_strand_id
1 'polypeptide(L)'
;LDKMVNIIKMAKEQNEKLVAYIVINRASTNPFLYKKIESLRNFIEEIKQDYIKLSQTIVYERERYKVATQLGLGVVEMKDGNKAEQEIRDLCNEICT
;
A
#
# COMPACT_ATOMS: atom_id res chain seq x y z
N LEU A 1 -15.53 4.21 -0.18
CA LEU A 1 -14.48 4.56 0.80
C LEU A 1 -15.10 4.99 2.12
N ASP A 2 -16.16 5.81 2.08
CA ASP A 2 -16.91 6.30 3.25
C ASP A 2 -17.30 5.22 4.27
N LYS A 3 -17.78 4.06 3.81
CA LYS A 3 -18.09 2.93 4.70
C LYS A 3 -16.87 2.48 5.50
N MET A 4 -15.69 2.42 4.88
CA MET A 4 -14.46 2.02 5.58
C MET A 4 -13.98 3.10 6.55
N VAL A 5 -14.09 4.37 6.17
CA VAL A 5 -13.77 5.50 7.07
C VAL A 5 -14.62 5.42 8.35
N ASN A 6 -15.93 5.16 8.21
CA ASN A 6 -16.81 4.98 9.37
C ASN A 6 -16.43 3.77 10.24
N ILE A 7 -16.05 2.65 9.63
CA ILE A 7 -15.58 1.47 10.36
C ILE A 7 -14.30 1.77 11.14
N ILE A 8 -13.34 2.45 10.50
CA ILE A 8 -12.08 2.82 11.15
C ILE A 8 -12.34 3.82 12.28
N LYS A 9 -13.28 4.76 12.10
CA LYS A 9 -13.69 5.69 13.16
C LYS A 9 -14.21 4.95 14.39
N MET A 10 -15.14 4.01 14.22
CA MET A 10 -15.65 3.19 15.34
C MET A 10 -14.52 2.39 16.01
N ALA A 11 -13.56 1.86 15.24
CA ALA A 11 -12.40 1.14 15.80
C ALA A 11 -11.45 2.08 16.56
N LYS A 12 -11.25 3.31 16.09
CA LYS A 12 -10.44 4.36 16.73
C LYS A 12 -11.04 4.80 18.06
N GLU A 13 -12.38 4.87 18.16
CA GLU A 13 -13.10 5.16 19.41
C GLU A 13 -12.85 4.08 20.49
N GLN A 14 -12.58 2.83 20.08
CA GLN A 14 -12.22 1.73 21.00
C GLN A 14 -10.71 1.61 21.24
N ASN A 15 -9.90 2.09 20.31
CA ASN A 15 -8.44 2.07 20.40
C ASN A 15 -7.88 3.42 19.92
N GLU A 16 -7.69 4.34 20.86
CA GLU A 16 -7.18 5.69 20.60
C GLU A 16 -5.81 5.71 19.91
N LYS A 17 -5.03 4.62 19.97
CA LYS A 17 -3.72 4.50 19.31
C LYS A 17 -3.80 3.94 17.89
N LEU A 18 -5.00 3.59 17.41
CA LEU A 18 -5.18 3.00 16.09
C LEU A 18 -4.77 3.99 14.98
N VAL A 19 -3.98 3.48 14.03
CA VAL A 19 -3.61 4.16 12.79
C VAL A 19 -3.90 3.19 11.65
N ALA A 20 -4.64 3.65 10.64
CA ALA A 20 -4.94 2.89 9.44
C ALA A 20 -4.09 3.41 8.28
N TYR A 21 -3.54 2.49 7.48
CA TYR A 21 -2.79 2.82 6.27
C TYR A 21 -3.57 2.38 5.03
N ILE A 22 -3.70 3.28 4.07
CA ILE A 22 -4.21 2.97 2.73
C ILE A 22 -3.01 2.68 1.83
N VAL A 23 -2.96 1.48 1.24
CA VAL A 23 -1.89 1.07 0.34
C VAL A 23 -2.46 0.92 -1.07
N ILE A 24 -1.84 1.59 -2.04
CA ILE A 24 -2.16 1.38 -3.46
C ILE A 24 -1.40 0.13 -3.90
N ASN A 25 -2.13 -0.95 -4.17
CA ASN A 25 -1.56 -2.21 -4.62
C ASN A 25 -1.99 -2.56 -6.06
N ARG A 26 -1.25 -3.52 -6.65
CA ARG A 26 -1.45 -3.97 -8.04
C ARG A 26 -1.51 -2.81 -9.04
N ALA A 27 -0.75 -1.75 -8.78
CA ALA A 27 -0.66 -0.62 -9.69
C ALA A 27 -0.01 -1.07 -11.00
N SER A 28 -0.52 -0.61 -12.14
CA SER A 28 0.12 -0.89 -13.41
C SER A 28 1.48 -0.21 -13.50
N THR A 29 2.49 -0.91 -14.01
CA THR A 29 3.80 -0.31 -14.31
C THR A 29 3.78 0.57 -15.56
N ASN A 30 2.65 0.65 -16.27
CA ASN A 30 2.50 1.44 -17.48
C ASN A 30 2.53 2.95 -17.17
N PRO A 31 3.50 3.71 -17.71
CA PRO A 31 3.61 5.14 -17.41
C PRO A 31 2.40 5.99 -17.76
N PHE A 32 1.62 5.60 -18.77
CA PHE A 32 0.42 6.36 -19.14
C PHE A 32 -0.68 6.31 -18.08
N LEU A 33 -0.61 5.36 -17.13
CA LEU A 33 -1.56 5.21 -16.04
C LEU A 33 -1.13 5.95 -14.75
N TYR A 34 0.05 6.57 -14.70
CA TYR A 34 0.49 7.35 -13.54
C TYR A 34 -0.53 8.45 -13.16
N LYS A 35 -1.13 9.12 -14.15
CA LYS A 35 -2.15 10.15 -13.87
C LYS A 35 -3.33 9.60 -13.07
N LYS A 36 -3.74 8.35 -13.29
CA LYS A 36 -4.83 7.73 -12.53
C LYS A 36 -4.43 7.46 -11.08
N ILE A 37 -3.18 7.08 -10.86
CA ILE A 37 -2.62 6.89 -9.52
C ILE A 37 -2.62 8.24 -8.79
N GLU A 38 -2.11 9.30 -9.42
CA GLU A 38 -2.10 10.64 -8.84
C GLU A 38 -3.51 11.14 -8.51
N SER A 39 -4.48 10.97 -9.41
CA SER A 39 -5.87 11.33 -9.13
C SER A 39 -6.46 10.56 -7.94
N LEU A 40 -6.12 9.28 -7.80
CA LEU A 40 -6.55 8.47 -6.65
C LEU A 40 -5.90 8.94 -5.35
N ARG A 41 -4.60 9.27 -5.38
CA ARG A 41 -3.88 9.81 -4.22
C ARG A 41 -4.53 11.11 -3.74
N ASN A 42 -4.78 12.05 -4.66
CA ASN A 42 -5.43 13.32 -4.34
C ASN A 42 -6.82 13.12 -3.72
N PHE A 43 -7.64 12.22 -4.29
CA PHE A 43 -8.96 11.90 -3.75
C PHE A 43 -8.88 11.34 -2.31
N ILE A 44 -7.87 10.54 -2.00
CA ILE A 44 -7.68 9.99 -0.65
C ILE A 44 -7.22 11.09 0.32
N GLU A 45 -6.33 11.98 -0.12
CA GLU A 45 -5.84 13.09 0.71
C GLU A 45 -6.95 14.09 1.09
N GLU A 46 -7.99 14.22 0.28
CA GLU A 46 -9.17 15.06 0.58
C GLU A 46 -9.97 14.58 1.81
N ILE A 47 -9.88 13.30 2.17
CA ILE A 47 -10.66 12.70 3.29
C ILE A 47 -10.16 13.19 4.66
N LYS A 48 -8.92 13.71 4.72
CA LYS A 48 -8.24 14.33 5.89
C LYS A 48 -8.70 13.79 7.25
N GLN A 49 -8.22 12.61 7.62
CA GLN A 49 -8.34 12.07 8.99
C GLN A 49 -6.95 11.85 9.57
N ASP A 50 -6.73 12.22 10.83
CA ASP A 50 -5.46 12.06 11.55
C ASP A 50 -5.07 10.59 11.78
N TYR A 51 -6.05 9.70 11.83
CA TYR A 51 -5.87 8.26 12.02
C TYR A 51 -5.89 7.44 10.72
N ILE A 52 -6.01 8.07 9.55
CA ILE A 52 -5.91 7.40 8.24
C ILE A 52 -4.77 8.03 7.44
N LYS A 53 -3.75 7.24 7.15
CA LYS A 53 -2.56 7.66 6.39
C LYS A 53 -2.56 7.00 5.01
N LEU A 54 -2.22 7.76 3.98
CA LEU A 54 -1.92 7.20 2.66
C LEU A 54 -0.45 6.79 2.61
N SER A 55 -0.21 5.53 2.29
CA SER A 55 1.13 4.99 2.07
C SER A 55 1.82 5.71 0.90
N GLN A 56 3.06 6.14 1.10
CA GLN A 56 3.91 6.66 0.03
C GLN A 56 4.34 5.53 -0.90
N THR A 57 4.57 4.35 -0.34
CA THR A 57 4.93 3.17 -1.11
C THR A 57 3.75 2.67 -1.95
N ILE A 58 3.99 2.45 -3.24
CA ILE A 58 3.03 1.85 -4.19
C ILE A 58 3.54 0.45 -4.55
N VAL A 59 2.67 -0.54 -4.43
CA VAL A 59 2.98 -1.91 -4.81
C VAL A 59 2.50 -2.16 -6.24
N TYR A 60 3.44 -2.35 -7.16
CA TYR A 60 3.11 -2.53 -8.57
C TYR A 60 2.80 -4.00 -8.92
N GLU A 61 1.96 -4.20 -9.92
CA GLU A 61 1.77 -5.52 -10.50
C GLU A 61 3.03 -5.94 -11.26
N ARG A 62 3.68 -7.00 -10.79
CA ARG A 62 4.95 -7.50 -11.33
C ARG A 62 4.91 -9.01 -11.41
N GLU A 63 5.47 -9.57 -12.49
CA GLU A 63 5.56 -11.02 -12.69
C GLU A 63 6.31 -11.73 -11.56
N ARG A 64 7.23 -11.01 -10.91
CA ARG A 64 8.04 -11.55 -9.82
C ARG A 64 7.21 -12.06 -8.64
N TYR A 65 6.06 -11.46 -8.35
CA TYR A 65 5.15 -11.97 -7.31
C TYR A 65 4.62 -13.38 -7.65
N LYS A 66 4.36 -13.67 -8.93
CA LYS A 66 3.94 -14.99 -9.38
C LYS A 66 5.07 -16.01 -9.27
N VAL A 67 6.28 -15.64 -9.70
CA VAL A 67 7.47 -16.51 -9.59
C VAL A 67 7.76 -16.83 -8.12
N ALA A 68 7.71 -15.84 -7.22
CA ALA A 68 7.87 -16.05 -5.78
C ALA A 68 6.87 -17.09 -5.27
N THR A 69 5.59 -16.91 -5.62
CA THR A 69 4.50 -17.81 -5.22
C THR A 69 4.72 -19.24 -5.74
N GLN A 70 5.15 -19.41 -7.00
CA GLN A 70 5.44 -20.72 -7.59
C GLN A 70 6.59 -21.45 -6.89
N LEU A 71 7.56 -20.69 -6.35
CA LEU A 71 8.68 -21.23 -5.59
C LEU A 71 8.36 -21.44 -4.10
N GLY A 72 7.15 -21.10 -3.64
CA GLY A 72 6.78 -21.15 -2.23
C GLY A 72 7.48 -20.09 -1.37
N LEU A 73 7.89 -18.98 -1.99
CA LEU A 73 8.63 -17.89 -1.36
C LEU A 73 7.82 -16.60 -1.35
N GLY A 74 8.07 -15.75 -0.36
CA GLY A 74 7.79 -14.32 -0.41
C GLY A 74 8.77 -13.60 -1.34
N VAL A 75 8.33 -12.50 -1.95
CA VAL A 75 9.17 -11.78 -2.93
C VAL A 75 10.49 -11.24 -2.32
N VAL A 76 10.50 -10.95 -1.03
CA VAL A 76 11.70 -10.52 -0.28
C VAL A 76 12.68 -11.66 0.02
N GLU A 77 12.23 -12.92 -0.09
CA GLU A 77 13.04 -14.12 0.14
C GLU A 77 13.77 -14.58 -1.12
N MET A 78 13.39 -14.04 -2.29
CA MET A 78 14.02 -14.34 -3.55
C MET A 78 15.46 -13.82 -3.65
N LYS A 79 15.79 -12.76 -2.89
CA LYS A 79 17.14 -12.17 -2.74
C LYS A 79 17.85 -11.89 -4.06
N ASP A 80 17.10 -11.47 -5.09
CA ASP A 80 17.62 -11.13 -6.41
C ASP A 80 17.59 -9.63 -6.70
N GLY A 81 17.29 -8.78 -5.69
CA GLY A 81 17.37 -7.32 -5.81
C GLY A 81 16.35 -6.72 -6.76
N ASN A 82 15.23 -7.42 -6.96
CA ASN A 82 14.20 -7.02 -7.90
C ASN A 82 13.35 -5.85 -7.34
N LYS A 83 12.68 -5.11 -8.22
CA LYS A 83 11.86 -3.95 -7.81
C LYS A 83 10.70 -4.31 -6.87
N ALA A 84 10.10 -5.49 -7.01
CA ALA A 84 9.03 -5.93 -6.12
C ALA A 84 9.55 -6.20 -4.69
N GLU A 85 10.77 -6.73 -4.56
CA GLU A 85 11.44 -6.87 -3.27
C GLU A 85 11.61 -5.49 -2.61
N GLN A 86 12.14 -4.50 -3.35
CA GLN A 86 12.33 -3.16 -2.81
C GLN A 86 11.02 -2.51 -2.38
N GLU A 87 9.97 -2.59 -3.21
CA GLU A 87 8.63 -2.06 -2.87
C GLU A 87 8.08 -2.64 -1.57
N ILE A 88 8.22 -3.95 -1.33
CA ILE A 88 7.76 -4.55 -0.08
C ILE A 88 8.62 -4.13 1.11
N ARG A 89 9.95 -4.00 0.91
CA ARG A 89 10.84 -3.49 1.96
C ARG A 89 10.51 -2.06 2.35
N ASP A 90 10.25 -1.20 1.37
CA ASP A 90 9.87 0.20 1.59
C ASP A 90 8.54 0.29 2.35
N LEU A 91 7.55 -0.53 1.97
CA LEU A 91 6.27 -0.60 2.67
C LEU A 91 6.43 -1.07 4.13
N CYS A 92 7.26 -2.08 4.37
CA CYS A 92 7.56 -2.54 5.72
C CYS A 92 8.20 -1.44 6.56
N ASN A 93 9.18 -0.73 6.00
CA ASN A 93 9.83 0.39 6.69
C ASN A 93 8.83 1.49 7.03
N GLU A 94 7.92 1.81 6.11
CA GLU A 94 6.90 2.84 6.29
C GLU A 94 5.89 2.51 7.41
N ILE A 95 5.51 1.23 7.55
CA ILE A 95 4.53 0.79 8.55
C ILE A 95 5.17 0.55 9.93
N CYS A 96 6.44 0.14 9.96
CA CYS A 96 7.16 -0.16 11.20
C CYS A 96 7.85 1.06 11.84
N THR A 97 7.71 2.25 11.24
CA THR A 97 8.18 3.53 11.81
C THR A 97 7.11 4.18 12.68
#